data_AF-A0A956PA61-F1
#
_entry.id   AF-A0A956PA61-F1
#
_cell.length_a   1.000
_cell.length_b   1.000
_cell.length_c   1.000
_cell.angle_alpha   90.00
_cell.angle_beta   90.00
_cell.angle_gamma   90.00
#
_symmetry.space_group_name_H-M   'P 1'
#
loop_
_entity.id
_entity.type
_entity.pdbx_description
1 polymer ?
#
loop_
_entity_poly.entity_id
_entity_poly.type
_entity_poly.pdbx_seq_one_letter_code
_entity_poly.pdbx_strand_id
1 'polypeptide(L)'
;MDVRGRRRGADGRGAGERSAQSDGVSSRDAGATLVDLASVDPTIRVDARYATKDNVLGVRMYPDGRLFALPPVGARLARVQAVLRSEGLSLVVYDAYRPQTVQQRMWERFPDDRYVANPAVGSNHSRGAAVDLTLARADGEMLAMPTPFDDFTRRAHRDFMDLPDGVLANRAR
;
A
#
# COMPACT_ATOMS: atom_id res chain seq x y z
N MET A 1 53.56 51.87 -45.08
CA MET A 1 53.13 50.71 -45.90
C MET A 1 52.41 49.78 -44.94
N ASP A 2 51.09 49.92 -44.77
CA ASP A 2 50.03 49.25 -45.57
C ASP A 2 50.25 47.72 -45.51
N VAL A 3 49.36 46.85 -45.04
CA VAL A 3 48.00 46.58 -45.54
C VAL A 3 47.24 45.69 -44.53
N ARG A 4 46.01 46.10 -44.20
CA ARG A 4 44.73 45.36 -44.04
C ARG A 4 44.72 43.87 -43.64
N GLY A 5 43.76 43.52 -42.77
CA GLY A 5 43.27 42.14 -42.69
C GLY A 5 42.12 41.91 -41.70
N ARG A 6 40.88 42.20 -42.12
CA ARG A 6 39.63 41.80 -41.43
C ARG A 6 39.51 40.27 -41.31
N ARG A 7 38.82 39.77 -40.27
CA ARG A 7 37.56 38.99 -40.41
C ARG A 7 36.93 38.64 -39.05
N ARG A 8 35.60 38.73 -39.03
CA ARG A 8 34.67 38.28 -37.98
C ARG A 8 34.48 36.76 -38.06
N GLY A 9 34.26 36.11 -36.92
CA GLY A 9 33.59 34.81 -36.78
C GLY A 9 32.98 34.79 -35.36
N ALA A 10 31.67 34.95 -35.21
CA ALA A 10 30.60 33.99 -35.42
C ALA A 10 30.39 33.06 -34.21
N ASP A 11 29.31 33.36 -33.49
CA ASP A 11 28.50 32.55 -32.56
C ASP A 11 28.87 31.06 -32.43
N GLY A 12 29.44 30.73 -31.27
CA GLY A 12 29.47 29.36 -30.74
C GLY A 12 28.26 29.13 -29.82
N ARG A 13 27.23 28.49 -30.37
CA ARG A 13 26.11 27.94 -29.59
C ARG A 13 26.62 26.75 -28.76
N GLY A 14 26.83 26.97 -27.47
CA GLY A 14 27.02 25.90 -26.50
C GLY A 14 25.66 25.33 -26.09
N ALA A 15 25.34 24.13 -26.58
CA ALA A 15 24.16 23.38 -26.19
C ALA A 15 24.29 22.96 -24.72
N GLY A 16 23.60 23.68 -23.84
CA GLY A 16 23.39 23.30 -22.45
C GLY A 16 22.60 21.99 -22.34
N GLU A 17 23.21 21.08 -21.60
CA GLU A 17 22.73 19.80 -21.07
C GLU A 17 21.21 19.65 -20.98
N ARG A 18 20.69 18.66 -21.72
CA ARG A 18 19.35 18.13 -21.50
C ARG A 18 19.35 17.38 -20.17
N SER A 19 18.91 18.04 -19.11
CA SER A 19 18.49 17.38 -17.87
C SER A 19 17.32 16.46 -18.18
N ALA A 20 17.57 15.16 -18.15
CA ALA A 20 16.57 14.13 -18.23
C ALA A 20 15.56 14.30 -17.09
N GLN A 21 14.35 14.73 -17.43
CA GLN A 21 13.19 14.56 -16.57
C GLN A 21 12.95 13.05 -16.47
N SER A 22 13.25 12.47 -15.31
CA SER A 22 12.85 11.11 -14.99
C SER A 22 11.35 11.14 -14.72
N ASP A 23 10.57 10.78 -15.74
CA ASP A 23 9.15 10.52 -15.64
C ASP A 23 8.89 9.49 -14.54
N GLY A 24 8.46 9.99 -13.37
CA GLY A 24 7.93 9.16 -12.31
C GLY A 24 6.70 8.44 -12.85
N VAL A 25 6.74 7.10 -12.81
CA VAL A 25 5.66 6.23 -13.27
C VAL A 25 4.37 6.62 -12.55
N SER A 26 3.52 7.38 -13.26
CA SER A 26 2.20 7.81 -12.80
C SER A 26 1.29 6.59 -12.78
N SER A 27 0.65 6.35 -11.63
CA SER A 27 -0.33 5.29 -11.39
C SER A 27 -1.61 5.49 -12.23
N ARG A 28 -1.53 5.25 -13.53
CA ARG A 28 -2.68 5.20 -14.43
C ARG A 28 -2.62 3.91 -15.21
N ASP A 29 -3.36 2.92 -14.72
CA ASP A 29 -4.06 1.98 -15.57
C ASP A 29 -5.33 1.49 -14.86
N ALA A 30 -6.46 1.73 -15.54
CA ALA A 30 -7.85 1.31 -15.28
C ALA A 30 -8.66 1.94 -14.11
N GLY A 31 -9.40 3.02 -14.43
CA GLY A 31 -10.86 3.06 -14.19
C GLY A 31 -11.42 3.68 -12.90
N ALA A 32 -10.64 3.88 -11.84
CA ALA A 32 -11.09 4.61 -10.67
C ALA A 32 -9.95 5.44 -10.06
N THR A 33 -10.23 6.72 -9.75
CA THR A 33 -9.31 7.55 -8.97
C THR A 33 -9.26 6.98 -7.55
N LEU A 34 -8.20 6.22 -7.25
CA LEU A 34 -7.93 5.77 -5.89
C LEU A 34 -7.55 6.96 -5.00
N VAL A 35 -7.84 6.86 -3.72
CA VAL A 35 -7.49 7.86 -2.71
C VAL A 35 -6.42 7.31 -1.78
N ASP A 36 -5.48 8.17 -1.39
CA ASP A 36 -4.47 7.87 -0.38
C ASP A 36 -5.14 7.83 1.01
N LEU A 37 -4.99 6.71 1.72
CA LEU A 37 -5.61 6.52 3.03
C LEU A 37 -5.11 7.54 4.07
N ALA A 38 -3.84 7.94 4.00
CA ALA A 38 -3.28 8.94 4.91
C ALA A 38 -3.89 10.34 4.68
N SER A 39 -4.34 10.62 3.46
CA SER A 39 -5.03 11.88 3.13
C SER A 39 -6.52 11.86 3.48
N VAL A 40 -7.12 10.66 3.54
CA VAL A 40 -8.53 10.48 3.89
C VAL A 40 -8.76 10.73 5.38
N ASP A 41 -7.91 10.16 6.24
CA ASP A 41 -7.88 10.45 7.67
C ASP A 41 -6.45 10.22 8.18
N PRO A 42 -5.70 11.29 8.55
CA PRO A 42 -4.32 11.18 8.98
C PRO A 42 -4.14 10.47 10.33
N THR A 43 -5.23 10.17 11.04
CA THR A 43 -5.20 9.37 12.27
C THR A 43 -5.25 7.87 12.02
N ILE A 44 -5.58 7.43 10.79
CA ILE A 44 -5.41 6.04 10.39
C ILE A 44 -3.91 5.77 10.28
N ARG A 45 -3.42 4.77 11.03
CA ARG A 45 -2.01 4.38 10.98
C ARG A 45 -1.78 3.51 9.76
N VAL A 46 -0.77 3.84 8.97
CA VAL A 46 -0.35 3.04 7.81
C VAL A 46 0.94 2.31 8.15
N ASP A 47 0.91 1.00 8.00
CA ASP A 47 2.05 0.10 8.21
C ASP A 47 2.15 -0.81 6.98
N ALA A 48 2.51 -0.22 5.84
CA ALA A 48 2.48 -0.87 4.53
C ALA A 48 3.47 -2.06 4.45
N ARG A 49 3.02 -3.25 4.86
CA ARG A 49 3.86 -4.45 5.03
C ARG A 49 4.57 -4.86 3.75
N TYR A 50 3.88 -4.77 2.62
CA TYR A 50 4.44 -5.07 1.30
C TYR A 50 5.39 -3.99 0.77
N ALA A 51 5.51 -2.83 1.42
CA ALA A 51 6.57 -1.85 1.15
C ALA A 51 7.89 -2.17 1.88
N THR A 52 7.91 -3.23 2.70
CA THR A 52 9.06 -3.69 3.48
C THR A 52 9.32 -5.19 3.20
N LYS A 53 10.23 -5.81 3.95
CA LYS A 53 10.43 -7.28 3.93
C LYS A 53 9.58 -8.01 4.99
N ASP A 54 8.84 -7.27 5.82
CA ASP A 54 8.01 -7.82 6.89
C ASP A 54 6.64 -8.24 6.32
N ASN A 55 6.68 -9.33 5.54
CA ASN A 55 5.52 -9.99 4.93
C ASN A 55 5.88 -11.44 4.61
N VAL A 56 4.89 -12.28 4.27
CA VAL A 56 5.10 -13.73 4.05
C VAL A 56 6.12 -14.05 2.95
N LEU A 57 6.35 -13.14 2.00
CA LEU A 57 7.30 -13.34 0.90
C LEU A 57 8.74 -13.01 1.30
N GLY A 58 8.96 -12.26 2.39
CA GLY A 58 10.27 -11.79 2.82
C GLY A 58 10.93 -10.78 1.86
N VAL A 59 10.16 -10.24 0.92
CA VAL A 59 10.64 -9.31 -0.12
C VAL A 59 9.75 -8.08 -0.23
N ARG A 60 10.34 -6.97 -0.67
CA ARG A 60 9.62 -5.73 -0.92
C ARG A 60 8.87 -5.80 -2.24
N MET A 61 7.58 -5.53 -2.20
CA MET A 61 6.68 -5.58 -3.37
C MET A 61 6.17 -4.20 -3.79
N TYR A 62 6.09 -3.23 -2.87
CA TYR A 62 5.66 -1.86 -3.14
C TYR A 62 6.83 -0.87 -3.20
N PRO A 63 6.76 0.16 -4.06
CA PRO A 63 7.83 1.14 -4.23
C PRO A 63 7.93 2.16 -3.10
N ASP A 64 6.86 2.36 -2.32
CA ASP A 64 6.80 3.24 -1.14
C ASP A 64 5.73 2.72 -0.16
N GLY A 65 5.61 3.40 0.99
CA GLY A 65 4.70 3.02 2.09
C GLY A 65 3.29 3.57 1.99
N ARG A 66 2.86 4.12 0.85
CA ARG A 66 1.52 4.69 0.70
C ARG A 66 0.51 3.59 0.38
N LEU A 67 -0.66 3.67 0.98
CA LEU A 67 -1.77 2.73 0.75
C LEU A 67 -2.94 3.48 0.14
N PHE A 68 -3.51 2.90 -0.91
CA PHE A 68 -4.58 3.50 -1.68
C PHE A 68 -5.83 2.61 -1.65
N ALA A 69 -7.01 3.21 -1.72
CA ALA A 69 -8.26 2.46 -1.85
C ALA A 69 -9.25 3.23 -2.73
N LEU A 70 -10.37 2.59 -3.09
CA LEU A 70 -11.48 3.30 -3.71
C LEU A 70 -12.01 4.39 -2.76
N PRO A 71 -12.44 5.56 -3.28
CA PRO A 71 -13.04 6.62 -2.45
C PRO A 71 -14.11 6.15 -1.44
N PRO A 72 -15.09 5.28 -1.81
CA PRO A 72 -16.06 4.77 -0.85
C PRO A 72 -15.45 3.88 0.25
N VAL A 73 -14.35 3.17 -0.02
CA VAL A 73 -13.63 2.39 0.99
C VAL A 73 -12.95 3.33 1.97
N GLY A 74 -12.22 4.33 1.47
CA GLY A 74 -11.59 5.37 2.30
C GLY A 74 -12.62 6.07 3.19
N ALA A 75 -13.74 6.53 2.63
CA ALA A 75 -14.80 7.19 3.40
C ALA A 75 -15.42 6.30 4.48
N ARG A 76 -15.51 4.98 4.27
CA ARG A 76 -15.97 4.02 5.28
C ARG A 76 -14.92 3.82 6.37
N LEU A 77 -13.64 3.73 6.01
CA LEU A 77 -12.55 3.64 6.98
C LEU A 77 -12.48 4.87 7.89
N ALA A 78 -12.64 6.08 7.36
CA ALA A 78 -12.70 7.30 8.17
C ALA A 78 -13.85 7.26 9.19
N ARG A 79 -15.02 6.73 8.81
CA ARG A 79 -16.16 6.55 9.75
C ARG A 79 -15.84 5.53 10.85
N VAL A 80 -15.25 4.40 10.48
CA VAL A 80 -14.82 3.37 11.45
C VAL A 80 -13.74 3.92 12.38
N GLN A 81 -12.75 4.65 11.85
CA GLN A 81 -11.71 5.31 12.62
C GLN A 81 -12.30 6.30 13.64
N ALA A 82 -13.29 7.09 13.26
CA ALA A 82 -13.96 8.02 14.17
C ALA A 82 -14.64 7.30 15.35
N VAL A 83 -15.28 6.15 15.12
CA VAL A 83 -15.88 5.32 16.17
C VAL A 83 -14.81 4.73 17.08
N LEU A 84 -13.81 4.06 16.50
CA LEU A 84 -12.73 3.43 17.26
C LEU A 84 -11.96 4.43 18.14
N ARG A 85 -11.74 5.65 17.64
CA ARG A 85 -11.08 6.70 18.42
C ARG A 85 -11.86 7.09 19.67
N SER A 86 -13.19 7.06 19.63
CA SER A 86 -14.03 7.30 20.82
C SER A 86 -13.92 6.18 21.86
N GLU A 87 -13.47 5.00 21.43
CA GLU A 87 -13.21 3.82 22.28
C GLU A 87 -11.74 3.71 22.71
N GLY A 88 -10.90 4.70 22.38
CA GLY A 88 -9.46 4.65 22.66
C GLY A 88 -8.68 3.68 21.75
N LEU A 89 -9.24 3.35 20.59
CA LEU A 89 -8.67 2.47 19.57
C LEU A 89 -8.35 3.24 18.28
N SER A 90 -7.56 2.63 17.40
CA SER A 90 -7.23 3.14 16.08
C SER A 90 -7.02 1.99 15.10
N LEU A 91 -7.38 2.23 13.84
CA LEU A 91 -7.00 1.36 12.73
C LEU A 91 -5.48 1.40 12.50
N VAL A 92 -4.93 0.25 12.15
CA VAL A 92 -3.60 0.09 11.54
C VAL A 92 -3.78 -0.72 10.25
N VAL A 93 -3.48 -0.12 9.10
CA VAL A 93 -3.69 -0.74 7.79
C VAL A 93 -2.37 -1.29 7.25
N TYR A 94 -2.37 -2.58 6.90
CA TYR A 94 -1.22 -3.33 6.41
C TYR A 94 -1.15 -3.40 4.89
N ASP A 95 -2.30 -3.58 4.24
CA ASP A 95 -2.43 -3.59 2.78
C ASP A 95 -3.78 -3.02 2.34
N ALA A 96 -3.83 -2.51 1.11
CA ALA A 96 -5.02 -1.96 0.48
C ALA A 96 -5.00 -2.28 -1.02
N TYR A 97 -5.01 -1.27 -1.90
CA TYR A 97 -4.85 -1.50 -3.32
C TYR A 97 -3.53 -2.21 -3.63
N ARG A 98 -3.65 -3.36 -4.30
CA ARG A 98 -2.52 -4.20 -4.72
C ARG A 98 -2.46 -4.29 -6.24
N PRO A 99 -1.44 -3.74 -6.91
CA PRO A 99 -1.29 -3.85 -8.36
C PRO A 99 -1.39 -5.30 -8.84
N GLN A 100 -1.99 -5.53 -10.00
CA GLN A 100 -2.15 -6.88 -10.54
C GLN A 100 -0.80 -7.62 -10.70
N THR A 101 0.27 -6.90 -11.04
CA THR A 101 1.63 -7.46 -11.12
C THR A 101 2.13 -7.98 -9.77
N VAL A 102 1.79 -7.30 -8.67
CA VAL A 102 2.10 -7.78 -7.31
C VAL A 102 1.26 -9.00 -6.97
N GLN A 103 -0.03 -8.99 -7.30
CA GLN A 103 -0.92 -10.14 -7.10
C GLN A 103 -0.44 -11.38 -7.86
N GLN A 104 0.04 -11.22 -9.09
CA GLN A 104 0.63 -12.30 -9.89
C GLN A 104 1.88 -12.87 -9.21
N ARG A 105 2.82 -12.02 -8.79
CA ARG A 105 4.04 -12.46 -8.09
C ARG A 105 3.75 -13.16 -6.75
N MET A 106 2.73 -12.69 -6.02
CA MET A 106 2.28 -13.37 -4.80
C MET A 106 1.78 -14.78 -5.10
N TRP A 107 0.96 -14.91 -6.14
CA TRP A 107 0.40 -16.20 -6.57
C TRP A 107 1.48 -17.16 -7.06
N GLU A 108 2.48 -16.67 -7.80
CA GLU A 108 3.64 -17.49 -8.23
C GLU A 108 4.38 -18.11 -7.03
N ARG A 109 4.43 -17.41 -5.90
CA ARG A 109 5.09 -17.90 -4.68
C ARG A 109 4.17 -18.78 -3.82
N PHE A 110 2.89 -18.42 -3.76
CA PHE A 110 1.85 -19.06 -2.94
C PHE A 110 0.58 -19.29 -3.78
N PRO A 111 0.54 -20.32 -4.64
CA PRO A 111 -0.60 -20.61 -5.50
C PRO A 111 -1.71 -21.35 -4.73
N ASP A 112 -2.22 -20.69 -3.70
CA ASP A 112 -3.24 -21.22 -2.78
C ASP A 112 -4.34 -20.18 -2.62
N ASP A 113 -5.49 -20.45 -3.25
CA ASP A 113 -6.62 -19.53 -3.32
C ASP A 113 -7.34 -19.31 -1.98
N ARG A 114 -7.01 -20.10 -0.96
CA ARG A 114 -7.44 -19.87 0.42
C ARG A 114 -6.82 -18.62 1.03
N TYR A 115 -5.64 -18.21 0.56
CA TYR A 115 -4.85 -17.10 1.13
C TYR A 115 -4.51 -16.02 0.10
N VAL A 116 -4.21 -16.42 -1.13
CA VAL A 116 -3.81 -15.51 -2.21
C VAL A 116 -4.79 -15.66 -3.35
N ALA A 117 -5.57 -14.63 -3.66
CA ALA A 117 -6.54 -14.70 -4.76
C ALA A 117 -5.88 -15.08 -6.10
N ASN A 118 -6.47 -16.03 -6.82
CA ASN A 118 -6.00 -16.41 -8.15
C ASN A 118 -6.08 -15.20 -9.12
N PRO A 119 -4.96 -14.74 -9.70
CA PRO A 119 -4.94 -13.59 -10.60
C PRO A 119 -5.87 -13.72 -11.80
N ALA A 120 -6.16 -14.94 -12.27
CA ALA A 120 -7.08 -15.18 -13.39
C ALA A 120 -8.54 -14.81 -13.07
N VAL A 121 -8.93 -14.87 -11.79
CA VAL A 121 -10.25 -14.43 -11.32
C VAL A 121 -10.23 -12.96 -10.89
N GLY A 122 -9.06 -12.49 -10.43
CA GLY A 122 -8.84 -11.15 -9.93
C GLY A 122 -8.98 -11.04 -8.42
N SER A 123 -8.39 -9.99 -7.85
CA SER A 123 -8.35 -9.74 -6.41
C SER A 123 -9.22 -8.52 -6.04
N ASN A 124 -9.87 -8.56 -4.87
CA ASN A 124 -10.52 -7.37 -4.31
C ASN A 124 -9.49 -6.26 -4.01
N HIS A 125 -8.26 -6.63 -3.62
CA HIS A 125 -7.17 -5.67 -3.44
C HIS A 125 -6.80 -5.01 -4.77
N SER A 126 -6.71 -5.77 -5.87
CA SER A 126 -6.45 -5.19 -7.20
C SER A 126 -7.59 -4.35 -7.76
N ARG A 127 -8.77 -4.39 -7.14
CA ARG A 127 -9.89 -3.49 -7.42
C ARG A 127 -9.94 -2.28 -6.48
N GLY A 128 -9.02 -2.16 -5.52
CA GLY A 128 -9.03 -1.14 -4.47
C GLY A 128 -10.20 -1.26 -3.50
N ALA A 129 -10.82 -2.45 -3.43
CA ALA A 129 -12.05 -2.73 -2.70
C ALA A 129 -11.84 -3.54 -1.41
N ALA A 130 -10.61 -3.90 -1.08
CA ALA A 130 -10.23 -4.62 0.14
C ALA A 130 -9.10 -3.92 0.87
N VAL A 131 -9.02 -4.18 2.17
CA VAL A 131 -7.98 -3.72 3.07
C VAL A 131 -7.67 -4.82 4.08
N ASP A 132 -6.39 -5.00 4.38
CA ASP A 132 -5.92 -5.81 5.48
C ASP A 132 -5.53 -4.89 6.62
N LEU A 133 -6.08 -5.12 7.81
CA LEU A 133 -5.93 -4.21 8.93
C LEU A 133 -5.98 -4.94 10.27
N THR A 134 -5.61 -4.20 11.30
CA THR A 134 -5.79 -4.59 12.70
C THR A 134 -6.12 -3.35 13.53
N LEU A 135 -6.20 -3.55 14.85
CA LEU A 135 -6.50 -2.51 15.83
C LEU A 135 -5.29 -2.27 16.72
N ALA A 136 -5.12 -1.02 17.13
CA ALA A 136 -4.18 -0.62 18.16
C ALA A 136 -4.86 0.31 19.16
N ARG A 137 -4.36 0.33 20.39
CA ARG A 137 -4.75 1.31 21.42
C ARG A 137 -4.21 2.69 21.07
N ALA A 138 -4.76 3.70 21.76
CA ALA A 138 -4.36 5.09 21.62
C ALA A 138 -2.85 5.32 21.84
N ASP A 139 -2.25 4.58 22.77
CA ASP A 139 -0.81 4.62 23.09
C ASP A 139 0.09 3.94 22.03
N GLY A 140 -0.49 3.27 21.04
CA GLY A 140 0.25 2.56 20.00
C GLY A 140 0.34 1.06 20.20
N GLU A 141 -0.09 0.52 21.34
CA GLU A 141 -0.04 -0.91 21.60
C GLU A 141 -1.00 -1.66 20.68
N MET A 142 -0.49 -2.63 19.92
CA MET A 142 -1.31 -3.46 19.02
C MET A 142 -2.24 -4.37 19.84
N LEU A 143 -3.49 -4.49 19.44
CA LEU A 143 -4.38 -5.49 20.03
C LEU A 143 -3.90 -6.87 19.62
N ALA A 144 -3.89 -7.79 20.58
CA ALA A 144 -3.57 -9.19 20.31
C ALA A 144 -4.64 -9.78 19.37
N MET A 145 -4.17 -10.18 18.19
CA MET A 145 -4.94 -10.87 17.16
C MET A 145 -4.55 -12.37 17.13
N PRO A 146 -5.37 -13.23 16.52
CA PRO A 146 -5.17 -14.69 16.48
C PRO A 146 -3.77 -15.12 16.01
N THR A 147 -3.26 -14.38 15.04
CA THR A 147 -2.00 -14.59 14.36
C THR A 147 -1.42 -13.22 13.99
N PRO A 148 -0.12 -13.16 13.68
CA PRO A 148 0.44 -12.04 12.93
C PRO A 148 -0.24 -11.86 11.56
N PHE A 149 0.04 -10.71 10.93
CA PHE A 149 -0.30 -10.48 9.53
C PHE A 149 0.29 -11.59 8.65
N ASP A 150 -0.43 -11.96 7.59
CA ASP A 150 0.07 -12.89 6.56
C ASP A 150 0.36 -14.32 7.07
N ASP A 151 -0.31 -14.75 8.14
CA ASP A 151 -0.25 -16.13 8.63
C ASP A 151 -1.18 -17.03 7.79
N PHE A 152 -0.57 -17.86 6.94
CA PHE A 152 -1.29 -18.77 6.03
C PHE A 152 -1.55 -20.15 6.66
N THR A 153 -1.92 -20.16 7.94
CA THR A 153 -2.35 -21.37 8.64
C THR A 153 -3.83 -21.30 9.02
N ARG A 154 -4.41 -22.44 9.43
CA ARG A 154 -5.79 -22.52 9.91
C ARG A 154 -6.06 -21.59 11.10
N ARG A 155 -5.03 -21.19 11.87
CA ARG A 155 -5.20 -20.30 13.02
C ARG A 155 -5.68 -18.89 12.64
N ALA A 156 -5.37 -18.44 11.43
CA ALA A 156 -5.82 -17.15 10.91
C ALA A 156 -7.27 -17.17 10.42
N HIS A 157 -7.87 -18.36 10.26
CA HIS A 157 -9.23 -18.48 9.76
C HIS A 157 -10.24 -17.91 10.76
N ARG A 158 -11.26 -17.23 10.25
CA ARG A 158 -12.27 -16.53 11.07
C ARG A 158 -12.99 -17.46 12.05
N ASP A 159 -13.15 -18.73 11.70
CA ASP A 159 -13.83 -19.78 12.46
C ASP A 159 -12.89 -20.59 13.37
N PHE A 160 -11.60 -20.26 13.43
CA PHE A 160 -10.68 -20.85 14.39
C PHE A 160 -10.89 -20.23 15.79
N MET A 161 -11.46 -21.02 16.70
CA MET A 161 -11.90 -20.57 18.02
C MET A 161 -11.02 -21.06 19.19
N ASP A 162 -9.99 -21.88 18.95
CA ASP A 162 -9.10 -22.39 20.00
C ASP A 162 -8.03 -21.35 20.36
N LEU A 163 -8.47 -20.24 20.97
CA LEU A 163 -7.68 -19.06 21.30
C LEU A 163 -8.12 -18.46 22.64
N PRO A 164 -7.26 -17.67 23.31
CA PRO A 164 -7.67 -16.95 24.52
C PRO A 164 -8.87 -16.02 24.27
N ASP A 165 -9.78 -15.94 25.24
CA ASP A 165 -11.03 -15.14 25.12
C ASP A 165 -10.78 -13.68 24.73
N GLY A 166 -9.73 -13.05 25.28
CA GLY A 166 -9.36 -11.68 24.92
C GLY A 166 -8.99 -11.51 23.44
N VAL A 167 -8.37 -12.52 22.83
CA VAL A 167 -8.00 -12.51 21.40
C VAL A 167 -9.24 -12.71 20.52
N LEU A 168 -10.16 -13.60 20.93
CA LEU A 168 -11.45 -13.78 20.25
C LEU A 168 -12.29 -12.51 20.31
N ALA A 169 -12.36 -11.88 21.49
CA ALA A 169 -13.04 -10.62 21.69
C ALA A 169 -12.46 -9.51 20.82
N ASN A 170 -11.13 -9.40 20.70
CA ASN A 170 -10.48 -8.42 19.83
C ASN A 170 -10.83 -8.61 18.35
N ARG A 171 -10.86 -9.86 17.86
CA ARG A 171 -11.23 -10.18 16.47
C ARG A 171 -12.69 -9.83 16.16
N ALA A 172 -13.56 -9.90 17.15
CA ALA A 172 -15.00 -9.68 17.00
C ALA A 172 -15.41 -8.19 17.06
N ARG A 173 -14.47 -7.28 17.30
CA ARG A 173 -14.71 -5.83 17.35
C ARG A 173 -15.05 -5.25 15.97
#